data_AF-A0AAE0B813-F1
#
_entry.id   AF-A0AAE0B813-F1
#
_cell.length_a   1.000
_cell.length_b   1.000
_cell.length_c   1.000
_cell.angle_alpha   90.00
_cell.angle_beta   90.00
_cell.angle_gamma   90.00
#
_symmetry.space_group_name_H-M   'P 1'
#
loop_
_entity.id
_entity.type
_entity.pdbx_description
1 polymer ?
#
loop_
_entity_poly.entity_id
_entity_poly.type
_entity_poly.pdbx_seq_one_letter_code
_entity_poly.pdbx_strand_id
1 'polypeptide(L)'
;MHKVISESQMAFVGGRQIMDSFIISEEIINMWKREKEGNVVVKLDFEKAYDNVEHGFLDASMENMGFGERWRGWIRECISTPLLSVLVNGSHTTQFGMERGLRQGDPLSLFFIQYRGGRAQPNVP
;
A
#
# COMPACT_ATOMS: atom_id res chain seq x y z
N MET A 1 -5.65 13.70 -7.82
CA MET A 1 -5.17 12.93 -6.64
C MET A 1 -6.31 12.34 -5.79
N HIS A 2 -7.44 13.04 -5.58
CA HIS A 2 -8.57 12.55 -4.77
C HIS A 2 -9.28 11.27 -5.27
N LYS A 3 -8.95 10.75 -6.46
CA LYS A 3 -9.55 9.52 -7.02
C LYS A 3 -8.80 8.23 -6.62
N VAL A 4 -7.65 8.37 -5.96
CA VAL A 4 -6.69 7.29 -5.71
C VAL A 4 -6.76 6.77 -4.26
N ILE A 5 -7.05 7.65 -3.30
CA ILE A 5 -7.16 7.33 -1.87
C ILE A 5 -8.65 7.21 -1.52
N SER A 6 -9.05 6.07 -0.97
CA SER A 6 -10.44 5.84 -0.52
C SER A 6 -10.78 6.71 0.67
N GLU A 7 -12.04 7.12 0.84
CA GLU A 7 -12.50 7.79 2.07
C GLU A 7 -12.32 6.91 3.31
N SER A 8 -12.48 5.60 3.15
CA SER A 8 -12.29 4.61 4.22
C SER A 8 -10.83 4.35 4.60
N GLN A 9 -9.86 4.92 3.89
CA GLN A 9 -8.43 4.67 4.14
C GLN A 9 -7.88 5.63 5.20
N MET A 10 -7.72 5.16 6.44
CA MET A 10 -7.36 6.04 7.55
C MET A 10 -5.86 6.18 7.79
N ALA A 11 -5.06 5.20 7.35
CA ALA A 11 -3.61 5.20 7.59
C ALA A 11 -2.84 6.05 6.58
N PHE A 12 -1.83 6.78 7.07
CA PHE A 12 -0.84 7.55 6.29
C PHE A 12 -1.40 8.67 5.39
N VAL A 13 -2.64 9.08 5.61
CA VAL A 13 -3.29 10.22 4.93
C VAL A 13 -3.27 11.44 5.84
N GLY A 14 -2.73 12.55 5.35
CA GLY A 14 -2.73 13.82 6.08
C GLY A 14 -4.15 14.26 6.46
N GLY A 15 -4.35 14.62 7.73
CA GLY A 15 -5.64 15.06 8.24
C GLY A 15 -6.59 13.93 8.69
N ARG A 16 -6.19 12.65 8.58
CA ARG A 16 -6.92 11.51 9.16
C ARG A 16 -6.19 10.97 10.37
N GLN A 17 -6.91 10.64 11.42
CA GLN A 17 -6.33 10.08 12.63
C GLN A 17 -6.63 8.59 12.74
N ILE A 18 -5.70 7.83 13.34
CA ILE A 18 -5.92 6.40 13.57
C ILE A 18 -7.14 6.14 14.45
N MET A 19 -7.45 7.08 15.36
CA MET A 19 -8.63 7.02 16.22
C MET A 19 -9.95 7.01 15.44
N ASP A 20 -10.00 7.67 14.28
CA ASP A 20 -11.21 7.71 13.44
C ASP A 20 -11.56 6.29 12.97
N SER A 21 -10.56 5.49 12.60
CA SER A 21 -10.77 4.08 12.20
C SER A 21 -11.31 3.22 13.35
N PHE A 22 -10.85 3.47 14.58
CA PHE A 22 -11.32 2.77 15.76
C PHE A 22 -12.78 3.12 16.07
N ILE A 23 -13.14 4.40 16.05
CA ILE A 23 -14.51 4.88 16.30
C ILE A 23 -15.48 4.28 15.28
N ILE A 24 -15.15 4.32 14.00
CA ILE A 24 -15.99 3.74 12.93
C ILE A 24 -16.19 2.24 13.15
N SER A 25 -15.13 1.52 13.54
CA SER A 25 -15.20 0.08 13.78
C SER A 25 -16.10 -0.25 14.97
N GLU A 26 -15.98 0.50 16.07
CA GLU A 26 -16.84 0.35 17.25
C GLU A 26 -18.32 0.66 16.93
N GLU A 27 -18.59 1.68 16.12
CA GLU A 27 -19.94 2.03 15.70
C GLU A 27 -20.58 0.89 14.89
N ILE A 28 -19.85 0.32 13.92
CA ILE A 28 -20.31 -0.82 13.12
C ILE A 28 -20.62 -2.03 14.02
N ILE A 29 -19.72 -2.37 14.95
CA ILE A 29 -19.92 -3.49 15.89
C ILE A 29 -21.16 -3.27 16.76
N ASN A 30 -21.37 -2.04 17.26
CA ASN A 30 -22.51 -1.72 18.10
C ASN A 30 -23.84 -1.74 17.32
N MET A 31 -23.82 -1.33 16.05
CA MET A 31 -24.98 -1.46 15.16
C MET A 31 -25.34 -2.93 14.96
N TRP A 32 -24.37 -3.77 14.63
CA TRP A 32 -24.58 -5.22 14.42
C TRP A 32 -25.11 -5.95 15.65
N LYS A 33 -24.67 -5.57 16.85
CA LYS A 33 -25.21 -6.11 18.11
C LYS A 33 -26.71 -5.84 18.28
N ARG A 34 -27.23 -4.75 17.70
CA ARG A 34 -28.66 -4.38 17.79
C ARG A 34 -29.53 -5.13 16.78
N GLU A 35 -28.98 -5.45 15.61
CA GLU A 35 -29.73 -6.06 14.49
C GLU A 35 -30.02 -7.56 14.71
N LYS A 36 -29.35 -8.22 15.66
CA LYS A 36 -29.51 -9.66 16.01
C LYS A 36 -29.32 -10.63 14.84
N GLU A 37 -28.74 -10.17 13.73
CA GLU A 37 -28.34 -11.00 12.59
C GLU A 37 -26.91 -11.53 12.76
N GLY A 38 -26.61 -12.64 12.08
CA GLY A 38 -25.27 -13.22 12.06
C GLY A 38 -24.33 -12.38 11.22
N ASN A 39 -23.44 -11.62 11.86
CA ASN A 39 -22.46 -10.77 11.20
C ASN A 39 -21.04 -11.34 11.30
N VAL A 40 -20.19 -11.06 10.30
CA VAL A 40 -18.79 -11.54 10.24
C VAL A 40 -17.84 -10.38 9.99
N VAL A 41 -16.77 -10.31 10.78
CA VAL A 41 -15.63 -9.41 10.54
C VAL A 41 -14.50 -10.21 9.92
N VAL A 42 -13.98 -9.74 8.78
CA VAL A 42 -12.79 -10.30 8.15
C VAL A 42 -11.62 -9.35 8.38
N LYS A 43 -10.62 -9.80 9.14
CA LYS A 43 -9.34 -9.10 9.31
C LYS A 43 -8.31 -9.70 8.35
N LEU A 44 -7.84 -8.88 7.41
CA LEU A 44 -6.75 -9.25 6.50
C LEU A 44 -5.49 -8.50 6.93
N ASP A 45 -4.39 -9.23 7.05
CA ASP A 45 -3.07 -8.68 7.36
C ASP A 45 -2.06 -9.27 6.37
N PHE A 46 -1.15 -8.43 5.86
CA PHE A 46 -0.16 -8.85 4.88
C PHE A 46 1.18 -9.07 5.56
N GLU A 47 1.68 -10.30 5.52
CA GLU A 47 3.01 -10.61 6.02
C GLU A 47 4.06 -9.83 5.23
N LYS A 48 4.89 -9.06 5.95
CA LYS A 48 6.00 -8.27 5.38
C LYS A 48 5.58 -7.47 4.15
N ALA A 49 4.52 -6.67 4.31
CA ALA A 49 3.91 -5.90 3.22
C ALA A 49 4.89 -5.02 2.43
N TYR A 50 6.00 -4.58 3.04
CA TYR A 50 7.04 -3.83 2.33
C TYR A 50 7.97 -4.76 1.54
N ASP A 51 8.38 -5.90 2.09
CA ASP A 51 9.40 -6.77 1.48
C ASP A 51 8.83 -7.59 0.30
N ASN A 52 7.53 -7.85 0.32
CA ASN A 52 6.88 -8.78 -0.63
C ASN A 52 6.24 -8.11 -1.85
N VAL A 53 6.37 -6.79 -2.02
CA VAL A 53 5.79 -6.07 -3.17
C VAL A 53 6.52 -6.43 -4.45
N GLU A 54 5.81 -7.01 -5.40
CA GLU A 54 6.35 -7.29 -6.73
C GLU A 54 6.30 -6.02 -7.59
N HIS A 55 7.45 -5.65 -8.19
CA HIS A 55 7.60 -4.37 -8.88
C HIS A 55 6.75 -4.25 -10.15
N GLY A 56 6.56 -5.35 -10.88
CA GLY A 56 5.68 -5.40 -12.05
C GLY A 56 4.22 -5.14 -11.68
N PHE A 57 3.75 -5.73 -10.58
CA PHE A 57 2.41 -5.51 -10.03
C PHE A 57 2.22 -4.06 -9.59
N LEU A 58 3.24 -3.45 -8.98
CA LEU A 58 3.20 -2.03 -8.62
C LEU A 58 3.07 -1.14 -9.87
N ASP A 59 3.86 -1.39 -10.91
CA ASP A 59 3.81 -0.63 -12.17
C ASP A 59 2.45 -0.80 -12.89
N ALA A 60 1.94 -2.03 -12.97
CA ALA A 60 0.63 -2.33 -13.54
C ALA A 60 -0.51 -1.68 -12.74
N SER A 61 -0.40 -1.64 -11.41
CA SER A 61 -1.37 -0.95 -10.56
C SER A 61 -1.36 0.56 -10.82
N MET A 62 -0.19 1.16 -10.92
CA MET A 62 -0.04 2.59 -11.25
C MET A 62 -0.59 2.89 -12.66
N GLU A 63 -0.36 2.01 -13.63
CA GLU A 63 -0.93 2.16 -14.98
C GLU A 63 -2.45 2.14 -14.97
N ASN A 64 -3.07 1.17 -14.29
CA ASN A 64 -4.51 1.07 -14.15
C ASN A 64 -5.16 2.28 -13.45
N MET A 65 -4.38 3.00 -12.64
CA MET A 65 -4.82 4.21 -11.95
C MET A 65 -4.63 5.49 -12.77
N GLY A 66 -4.04 5.38 -13.97
CA GLY A 66 -3.84 6.49 -14.90
C GLY A 66 -2.54 7.28 -14.68
N PHE A 67 -1.53 6.71 -14.02
CA PHE A 67 -0.22 7.35 -13.93
C PHE A 67 0.49 7.31 -15.29
N GLY A 68 0.95 8.46 -15.76
CA GLY A 68 1.66 8.59 -17.03
C GLY A 68 3.00 7.85 -17.03
N GLU A 69 3.43 7.42 -18.22
CA GLU A 69 4.66 6.65 -18.44
C GLU A 69 5.90 7.31 -17.82
N ARG A 70 6.05 8.63 -17.97
CA ARG A 70 7.18 9.39 -17.39
C ARG A 70 7.27 9.23 -15.87
N TRP A 71 6.13 9.29 -15.18
CA TRP A 71 6.09 9.15 -13.72
C TRP A 71 6.40 7.71 -13.30
N ARG A 72 5.81 6.74 -13.99
CA ARG A 72 6.08 5.30 -13.77
C ARG A 72 7.55 4.97 -14.03
N GLY A 73 8.17 5.56 -15.05
CA GLY A 73 9.59 5.43 -15.35
C GLY A 73 10.47 5.91 -14.21
N TRP A 74 10.19 7.08 -13.62
CA TRP A 74 10.92 7.55 -12.44
C TRP A 74 10.79 6.60 -11.26
N ILE A 75 9.58 6.09 -11.01
CA ILE A 75 9.38 5.12 -9.92
C ILE A 75 10.13 3.81 -10.17
N ARG A 76 10.11 3.31 -11.41
CA ARG A 76 10.84 2.11 -11.80
C ARG A 76 12.34 2.25 -11.52
N GLU A 77 12.93 3.38 -11.87
CA GLU A 77 14.33 3.68 -11.53
C GLU A 77 14.56 3.74 -10.02
N CYS A 78 13.66 4.37 -9.25
CA CYS A 78 13.80 4.44 -7.79
C CYS A 78 13.78 3.06 -7.11
N ILE A 79 12.99 2.10 -7.61
CA ILE A 79 12.84 0.77 -7.01
C ILE A 79 13.81 -0.28 -7.57
N SER A 80 14.36 -0.11 -8.77
CA SER A 80 15.31 -1.04 -9.41
C SER A 80 16.78 -0.74 -9.11
N THR A 81 17.13 0.52 -8.87
CA THR A 81 18.50 0.97 -8.53
C THR A 81 19.02 0.59 -7.11
N PRO A 82 18.20 0.25 -6.09
CA PRO A 82 18.70 -0.10 -4.76
C PRO A 82 19.65 -1.31 -4.77
N LEU A 83 20.90 -1.07 -4.35
CA LEU A 83 21.78 -2.12 -3.84
C LEU A 83 21.65 -2.20 -2.32
N LEU A 84 21.42 -3.39 -1.81
CA LEU A 84 21.30 -3.72 -0.39
C LEU A 84 22.56 -4.45 0.07
N SER A 85 22.95 -4.22 1.33
CA SER A 85 23.98 -5.00 2.02
C SER A 85 23.50 -5.28 3.44
N VAL A 86 23.78 -6.46 3.97
CA VAL A 86 23.46 -6.77 5.37
C VAL A 86 24.64 -6.35 6.24
N LEU A 87 24.36 -5.69 7.36
CA LEU A 87 25.38 -5.37 8.35
C LEU A 87 25.51 -6.54 9.32
N VAL A 88 26.65 -7.24 9.29
CA VAL A 88 26.95 -8.37 10.18
C VAL A 88 28.14 -8.00 11.06
N ASN A 89 27.93 -7.94 12.39
CA ASN A 89 28.96 -7.58 13.37
C ASN A 89 29.68 -6.25 13.04
N GLY A 90 28.95 -5.27 12.53
CA GLY A 90 29.50 -3.95 12.16
C GLY A 90 30.21 -3.90 10.81
N SER A 91 30.26 -5.01 10.06
CA SER A 91 30.81 -5.06 8.70
C SER A 91 29.72 -5.30 7.66
N HIS A 92 29.79 -4.60 6.54
CA HIS A 92 28.86 -4.79 5.43
C HIS A 92 29.17 -6.07 4.65
N THR A 93 28.16 -6.85 4.30
CA THR A 93 28.27 -7.94 3.32
C THR A 93 28.38 -7.40 1.90
N THR A 94 28.66 -8.29 0.95
CA THR A 94 28.54 -7.99 -0.48
C THR A 94 27.17 -7.41 -0.79
N GLN A 95 27.17 -6.42 -1.68
CA GLN A 95 25.95 -5.79 -2.15
C GLN A 95 25.18 -6.71 -3.10
N PHE A 96 23.85 -6.69 -3.01
CA PHE A 96 22.95 -7.39 -3.91
C PHE A 96 21.79 -6.49 -4.31
N GLY A 97 21.23 -6.71 -5.51
CA GLY A 97 20.08 -5.96 -5.99
C GLY A 97 18.79 -6.38 -5.30
N MET A 98 17.85 -5.44 -5.17
CA MET A 98 16.52 -5.72 -4.64
C MET A 98 15.57 -6.13 -5.78
N GLU A 99 15.18 -7.40 -5.84
CA GLU A 99 14.26 -7.89 -6.89
C GLU A 99 12.78 -7.64 -6.56
N ARG A 100 12.46 -7.52 -5.27
CA ARG A 100 11.11 -7.29 -4.75
C ARG A 100 11.17 -6.43 -3.49
N GLY A 101 10.05 -5.80 -3.21
CA GLY A 101 9.82 -5.02 -2.02
C GLY A 101 10.07 -3.54 -2.20
N LEU A 102 9.85 -2.80 -1.11
CA LEU A 102 9.95 -1.36 -0.99
C LEU A 102 10.80 -1.05 0.24
N ARG A 103 11.58 0.02 0.19
CA ARG A 103 12.44 0.38 1.33
C ARG A 103 11.58 0.87 2.49
N GLN A 104 11.65 0.20 3.63
CA GLN A 104 11.00 0.67 4.84
C GLN A 104 11.66 1.97 5.33
N GLY A 105 10.85 2.98 5.65
CA GLY A 105 11.34 4.31 6.05
C GLY A 105 11.61 5.28 4.90
N ASP A 106 11.46 4.84 3.65
CA ASP A 106 11.41 5.76 2.50
C ASP A 106 10.02 6.40 2.40
N PRO A 107 9.92 7.75 2.39
CA PRO A 107 8.66 8.44 2.19
C PRO A 107 7.87 8.01 0.94
N LEU A 108 8.55 7.59 -0.13
CA LEU A 108 7.89 7.10 -1.35
C LEU A 108 7.22 5.74 -1.15
N SER A 109 7.82 4.86 -0.35
CA SER A 109 7.24 3.54 -0.04
C SER A 109 5.88 3.66 0.67
N LEU A 110 5.74 4.66 1.54
CA LEU A 110 4.46 4.96 2.22
C LEU A 110 3.36 5.37 1.24
N PHE A 111 3.73 6.04 0.14
CA PHE A 111 2.79 6.46 -0.88
C PHE A 111 2.32 5.28 -1.74
N PHE A 112 3.19 4.31 -2.03
CA PHE A 112 2.84 3.14 -2.83
C PHE A 112 1.87 2.18 -2.14
N ILE A 113 2.05 1.95 -0.83
CA ILE A 113 1.18 1.04 -0.06
C ILE A 113 -0.22 1.62 0.17
N GLN A 114 -0.35 2.93 0.06
CA GLN A 114 -1.62 3.63 0.16
C GLN A 114 -2.48 3.56 -1.09
N TYR A 115 -1.99 2.96 -2.17
CA TYR A 115 -2.74 2.92 -3.42
C TYR A 115 -3.82 1.85 -3.42
N ARG A 116 -5.03 2.28 -3.77
CA ARG A 116 -6.12 1.38 -4.09
C ARG A 116 -5.82 0.68 -5.42
N GLY A 117 -5.72 -0.65 -5.40
CA GLY A 117 -5.80 -1.47 -6.61
C GLY A 117 -7.11 -1.17 -7.33
N GLY A 118 -7.02 -0.42 -8.44
CA GLY A 118 -8.19 -0.05 -9.23
C GLY A 118 -8.81 -1.29 -9.86
N ARG A 119 -10.12 -1.49 -9.71
CA ARG A 119 -10.86 -2.26 -10.71
C ARG A 119 -10.79 -1.46 -12.01
N ALA A 120 -10.34 -2.07 -13.09
CA ALA A 120 -10.58 -1.57 -14.43
C ALA A 120 -12.09 -1.26 -14.53
N GLN A 121 -12.45 -0.01 -14.78
CA GLN A 121 -13.81 0.29 -15.19
C GLN A 121 -13.98 -0.38 -16.56
N PRO A 122 -14.94 -1.30 -16.74
CA PRO A 122 -15.26 -1.75 -18.09
C PRO A 122 -15.70 -0.51 -18.85
N ASN A 123 -15.05 -0.24 -19.98
CA ASN A 123 -15.48 0.79 -20.91
C ASN A 123 -16.94 0.50 -21.26
N VAL A 124 -17.86 1.28 -20.72
CA VAL A 124 -19.25 1.29 -21.17
C VAL A 124 -19.33 2.36 -22.27
N PRO A 125 -19.78 2.01 -23.49
CA PRO A 125 -19.91 2.94 -24.60
C PRO A 125 -20.92 4.06 -24.33
#